data_AF-A0A800LUT6-F1
#
_entry.id   AF-A0A800LUT6-F1
#
_cell.length_a   1.000
_cell.length_b   1.000
_cell.length_c   1.000
_cell.angle_alpha   90.00
_cell.angle_beta   90.00
_cell.angle_gamma   90.00
#
_symmetry.space_group_name_H-M   'P 1'
#
loop_
_entity.id
_entity.type
_entity.pdbx_description
1 polymer ?
#
loop_
_entity_poly.entity_id
_entity_poly.type
_entity_poly.pdbx_seq_one_letter_code
_entity_poly.pdbx_strand_id
1 'polypeptide(L)'
;MEINMLTTPEQRLLYDEQGFIMIPSLFSPEEVAVLKAGMAALHTDQRVAGAEGRTKGEMVVEDADTSRLQFDIHRSGTRFDLLARHPRMARIMQELMAVPMDIYHSKLAFKAAFTGSVQFWHQDYGYWITAKHPQPKTAPGAPNAIRPSYCAPMTR
;
A
#
# COMPACT_ATOMS: atom_id res chain seq x y z
N MET A 1 27.30 -15.00 -8.87
CA MET A 1 26.03 -15.42 -8.24
C MET A 1 24.92 -14.83 -9.08
N GLU A 2 24.12 -15.66 -9.75
CA GLU A 2 22.92 -15.14 -10.42
C GLU A 2 21.95 -14.62 -9.36
N ILE A 3 21.68 -13.32 -9.41
CA ILE A 3 20.61 -12.73 -8.61
C ILE A 3 19.31 -13.17 -9.29
N ASN A 4 18.59 -14.14 -8.70
CA ASN A 4 17.33 -14.63 -9.25
C ASN A 4 16.24 -13.56 -9.15
N MET A 5 16.18 -12.66 -10.14
CA MET A 5 15.27 -11.51 -10.16
C MET A 5 13.80 -11.96 -10.12
N LEU A 6 12.95 -11.22 -9.39
CA LEU A 6 11.51 -11.46 -9.38
C LEU A 6 10.78 -10.71 -10.50
N THR A 7 11.44 -9.71 -11.10
CA THR A 7 10.95 -8.95 -12.25
C THR A 7 11.69 -9.31 -13.54
N THR A 8 10.98 -9.36 -14.66
CA THR A 8 11.60 -9.52 -15.99
C THR A 8 12.13 -8.17 -16.52
N PRO A 9 13.07 -8.18 -17.48
CA PRO A 9 13.51 -6.95 -18.16
C PRO A 9 12.35 -6.14 -18.76
N GLU A 10 11.37 -6.82 -19.36
CA GLU A 10 10.21 -6.21 -20.00
C GLU A 10 9.31 -5.53 -18.97
N GLN A 11 9.11 -6.15 -17.79
CA GLN A 11 8.38 -5.50 -16.70
C GLN A 11 9.09 -4.22 -16.22
N ARG A 12 10.42 -4.23 -16.10
CA ARG A 12 11.15 -3.02 -15.68
C ARG A 12 11.03 -1.89 -16.71
N LEU A 13 11.13 -2.21 -18.00
CA LEU A 13 10.89 -1.23 -19.07
C LEU A 13 9.45 -0.69 -19.02
N LEU A 14 8.47 -1.57 -18.84
CA LEU A 14 7.07 -1.17 -18.70
C LEU A 14 6.85 -0.24 -17.50
N TYR A 15 7.53 -0.51 -16.38
CA TYR A 15 7.49 0.36 -15.21
C TYR A 15 8.06 1.76 -15.52
N ASP A 16 9.18 1.84 -16.22
CA ASP A 16 9.79 3.11 -16.61
C ASP A 16 8.90 3.91 -17.59
N GLU A 17 8.21 3.23 -18.51
CA GLU A 17 7.36 3.86 -19.52
C GLU A 17 5.97 4.24 -19.00
N GLN A 18 5.34 3.38 -18.19
CA GLN A 18 3.92 3.51 -17.80
C GLN A 18 3.73 3.82 -16.31
N GLY A 19 4.78 3.67 -15.50
CA GLY A 19 4.72 3.92 -14.06
C GLY A 19 4.06 2.81 -13.23
N PHE A 20 3.73 1.66 -13.83
CA PHE A 20 3.16 0.50 -13.11
C PHE A 20 3.48 -0.83 -13.82
N ILE A 21 3.40 -1.94 -13.06
CA ILE A 21 3.48 -3.31 -13.59
C ILE A 21 2.48 -4.22 -12.88
N MET A 22 2.17 -5.36 -13.52
CA MET A 22 1.40 -6.44 -12.91
C MET A 22 2.28 -7.67 -12.67
N ILE A 23 2.20 -8.24 -11.48
CA ILE A 23 2.89 -9.48 -11.10
C ILE A 23 1.83 -10.52 -10.71
N PRO A 24 1.43 -11.38 -11.66
CA PRO A 24 0.38 -12.37 -11.41
C PRO A 24 0.87 -13.41 -10.39
N SER A 25 -0.05 -13.89 -9.57
CA SER A 25 0.19 -14.99 -8.62
C SER A 25 1.41 -14.78 -7.71
N LEU A 26 1.66 -13.53 -7.31
CA LEU A 26 2.76 -13.20 -6.39
C LEU A 26 2.65 -13.96 -5.07
N PHE A 27 1.43 -14.27 -4.61
CA PHE A 27 1.14 -15.04 -3.42
C PHE A 27 0.29 -16.27 -3.77
N SER A 28 0.49 -17.36 -3.05
CA SER A 28 -0.31 -18.59 -3.21
C SER A 28 -1.73 -18.41 -2.65
N PRO A 29 -2.69 -19.26 -3.05
CA PRO A 29 -4.03 -19.25 -2.46
C PRO A 29 -4.03 -19.41 -0.94
N GLU A 30 -3.12 -20.19 -0.38
CA GLU A 30 -2.98 -20.42 1.07
C GLU A 30 -2.47 -19.16 1.78
N GLU A 31 -1.47 -18.49 1.21
CA GLU A 31 -0.96 -17.22 1.74
C GLU A 31 -2.06 -16.14 1.73
N VAL A 32 -2.84 -16.09 0.64
CA VAL A 32 -4.01 -15.20 0.54
C VAL A 32 -5.09 -15.58 1.57
N ALA A 33 -5.32 -16.86 1.84
CA ALA A 33 -6.28 -17.31 2.85
C ALA A 33 -5.89 -16.86 4.27
N VAL A 34 -4.58 -16.87 4.61
CA VAL A 34 -4.07 -16.36 5.88
C VAL A 34 -4.36 -14.86 6.04
N LEU A 35 -4.16 -14.07 4.98
CA LEU A 35 -4.47 -12.63 5.00
C LEU A 35 -5.97 -12.38 5.17
N LYS A 36 -6.81 -13.15 4.46
CA LYS A 36 -8.27 -13.07 4.59
C LYS A 36 -8.76 -13.43 6.00
N ALA A 37 -8.18 -14.44 6.64
CA ALA A 37 -8.49 -14.76 8.03
C ALA A 37 -8.07 -13.63 8.98
N GLY A 38 -6.98 -12.92 8.69
CA GLY A 38 -6.56 -11.72 9.41
C GLY A 38 -7.57 -10.57 9.32
N MET A 39 -8.29 -10.42 8.20
CA MET A 39 -9.33 -9.40 8.05
C MET A 39 -10.48 -9.57 9.05
N ALA A 40 -10.92 -10.81 9.28
CA ALA A 40 -11.99 -11.10 10.23
C ALA A 40 -11.58 -10.70 11.67
N ALA A 41 -10.32 -10.96 12.04
CA ALA A 41 -9.78 -10.57 13.34
C ALA A 41 -9.75 -9.03 13.53
N LEU A 42 -9.47 -8.26 12.47
CA LEU A 42 -9.52 -6.79 12.51
C LEU A 42 -10.93 -6.24 12.72
N HIS A 43 -11.97 -6.93 12.22
CA HIS A 43 -13.36 -6.55 12.48
C HIS A 43 -13.82 -6.89 13.90
N THR A 44 -13.29 -7.96 14.50
CA THR A 44 -13.65 -8.37 15.86
C THR A 44 -12.85 -7.67 16.95
N ASP A 45 -11.66 -7.15 16.63
CA ASP A 45 -10.85 -6.41 17.59
C ASP A 45 -11.55 -5.08 17.93
N GLN A 46 -12.07 -5.02 19.17
CA GLN A 46 -12.98 -4.03 19.74
C GLN A 46 -12.39 -2.62 19.88
N ARG A 47 -11.57 -2.17 18.93
CA ARG A 47 -11.27 -0.75 18.76
C ARG A 47 -12.40 -0.02 18.05
N VAL A 48 -13.67 -0.42 18.15
CA VAL A 48 -14.81 0.31 17.56
C VAL A 48 -15.97 0.58 18.54
N ALA A 49 -16.19 -0.26 19.55
CA ALA A 49 -17.28 -0.05 20.51
C ALA A 49 -17.09 1.25 21.35
N GLY A 50 -17.97 2.24 21.15
CA GLY A 50 -18.28 3.26 22.16
C GLY A 50 -17.73 4.69 22.00
N ALA A 51 -17.39 5.18 20.79
CA ALA A 51 -16.92 6.58 20.64
C ALA A 51 -17.62 7.33 19.50
N GLU A 52 -18.04 8.56 19.75
CA GLU A 52 -18.62 9.49 18.77
C GLU A 52 -17.49 10.11 17.90
N GLY A 53 -17.49 9.89 16.58
CA GLY A 53 -16.53 10.51 15.63
C GLY A 53 -16.17 9.66 14.39
N ARG A 54 -15.51 10.27 13.37
CA ARG A 54 -15.12 9.63 12.06
C ARG A 54 -13.73 8.98 12.04
N THR A 55 -12.91 9.17 13.08
CA THR A 55 -11.55 8.62 13.18
C THR A 55 -11.28 8.09 14.58
N LYS A 56 -10.75 6.87 14.69
CA LYS A 56 -10.38 6.18 15.92
C LYS A 56 -8.94 5.66 15.85
N GLY A 57 -8.01 6.42 16.43
CA GLY A 57 -6.57 6.13 16.30
C GLY A 57 -6.15 6.14 14.83
N GLU A 58 -5.58 5.03 14.35
CA GLU A 58 -5.18 4.83 12.95
C GLU A 58 -6.36 4.39 12.05
N MET A 59 -7.56 4.16 12.60
CA MET A 59 -8.73 3.70 11.85
C MET A 59 -9.67 4.86 11.50
N VAL A 60 -10.14 4.91 10.26
CA VAL A 60 -11.24 5.77 9.79
C VAL A 60 -12.50 4.92 9.68
N VAL A 61 -13.58 5.38 10.31
CA VAL A 61 -14.87 4.69 10.38
C VAL A 61 -15.99 5.59 9.85
N GLU A 62 -16.96 4.99 9.16
CA GLU A 62 -18.17 5.71 8.72
C GLU A 62 -19.24 5.70 9.81
N ASP A 63 -19.40 4.56 10.47
CA ASP A 63 -20.27 4.33 11.62
C ASP A 63 -19.67 3.26 12.54
N ALA A 64 -20.43 2.84 13.57
CA ALA A 64 -19.97 1.88 14.58
C ALA A 64 -19.59 0.50 14.04
N ASP A 65 -20.07 0.12 12.86
CA ASP A 65 -19.85 -1.21 12.28
C ASP A 65 -19.07 -1.15 10.96
N THR A 66 -18.89 0.04 10.40
CA THR A 66 -18.39 0.24 9.05
C THR A 66 -17.02 0.91 9.03
N SER A 67 -15.97 0.08 9.05
CA SER A 67 -14.59 0.53 8.83
C SER A 67 -14.37 0.95 7.37
N ARG A 68 -13.54 1.99 7.16
CA ARG A 68 -13.20 2.51 5.82
C ARG A 68 -11.72 2.42 5.51
N LEU A 69 -10.88 2.72 6.48
CA LEU A 69 -9.43 2.76 6.26
C LEU A 69 -8.70 2.48 7.55
N GLN A 70 -7.67 1.64 7.52
CA GLN A 70 -6.69 1.56 8.60
C GLN A 70 -5.35 2.06 8.09
N PHE A 71 -4.82 3.10 8.72
CA PHE A 71 -3.47 3.61 8.50
C PHE A 71 -2.44 2.81 9.31
N ASP A 72 -1.17 3.03 8.98
CA ASP A 72 -0.02 2.48 9.71
C ASP A 72 -0.07 0.98 10.03
N ILE A 73 -0.73 0.20 9.17
CA ILE A 73 -0.77 -1.27 9.25
C ILE A 73 0.62 -1.91 9.36
N HIS A 74 1.66 -1.28 8.78
CA HIS A 74 3.03 -1.74 8.93
C HIS A 74 3.55 -1.65 10.38
N ARG A 75 2.89 -0.92 11.28
CA ARG A 75 3.24 -0.82 12.71
C ARG A 75 2.25 -1.54 13.62
N SER A 76 1.24 -2.19 13.04
CA SER A 76 0.11 -2.72 13.78
C SER A 76 0.39 -3.99 14.60
N GLY A 77 1.49 -4.72 14.34
CA GLY A 77 1.73 -6.02 14.96
C GLY A 77 0.83 -7.15 14.41
N THR A 78 0.06 -6.87 13.35
CA THR A 78 -0.90 -7.81 12.74
C THR A 78 -0.29 -8.51 11.54
N ARG A 79 -0.97 -9.53 10.99
CA ARG A 79 -0.52 -10.22 9.76
C ARG A 79 -0.29 -9.27 8.57
N PHE A 80 -0.92 -8.10 8.57
CA PHE A 80 -0.73 -7.08 7.52
C PHE A 80 0.60 -6.35 7.64
N ASP A 81 1.21 -6.32 8.82
CA ASP A 81 2.56 -5.77 8.99
C ASP A 81 3.63 -6.66 8.35
N LEU A 82 3.42 -7.98 8.38
CA LEU A 82 4.26 -8.97 7.73
C LEU A 82 4.12 -8.87 6.22
N LEU A 83 2.89 -8.66 5.73
CA LEU A 83 2.64 -8.39 4.32
C LEU A 83 3.38 -7.13 3.85
N ALA A 84 3.28 -6.04 4.61
CA ALA A 84 3.93 -4.78 4.28
C ALA A 84 5.47 -4.92 4.17
N ARG A 85 6.06 -5.86 4.92
CA ARG A 85 7.50 -6.18 4.91
C ARG A 85 7.87 -7.45 4.14
N HIS A 86 6.94 -8.02 3.36
CA HIS A 86 7.15 -9.33 2.78
C HIS A 86 8.37 -9.34 1.83
N PRO A 87 9.32 -10.28 1.95
CA PRO A 87 10.58 -10.26 1.20
C PRO A 87 10.39 -10.17 -0.33
N ARG A 88 9.38 -10.86 -0.87
CA ARG A 88 9.05 -10.74 -2.30
C ARG A 88 8.65 -9.31 -2.71
N MET A 89 7.80 -8.64 -1.92
CA MET A 89 7.40 -7.26 -2.21
C MET A 89 8.59 -6.30 -2.08
N ALA A 90 9.35 -6.41 -0.99
CA ALA A 90 10.54 -5.58 -0.77
C ALA A 90 11.55 -5.74 -1.90
N ARG A 91 11.79 -6.98 -2.35
CA ARG A 91 12.68 -7.29 -3.45
C ARG A 91 12.21 -6.71 -4.79
N ILE A 92 10.94 -6.90 -5.15
CA ILE A 92 10.37 -6.30 -6.37
C ILE A 92 10.57 -4.79 -6.35
N MET A 93 10.26 -4.13 -5.23
CA MET A 93 10.44 -2.68 -5.11
C MET A 93 11.93 -2.30 -5.24
N GLN A 94 12.86 -3.07 -4.69
CA GLN A 94 14.30 -2.79 -4.81
C GLN A 94 14.77 -2.96 -6.26
N GLU A 95 14.27 -3.96 -6.98
CA GLU A 95 14.58 -4.21 -8.39
C GLU A 95 14.04 -3.09 -9.30
N LEU A 96 12.90 -2.48 -8.96
CA LEU A 96 12.31 -1.36 -9.71
C LEU A 96 12.95 -0.01 -9.38
N MET A 97 13.18 0.26 -8.09
CA MET A 97 13.56 1.59 -7.62
C MET A 97 15.07 1.79 -7.52
N ALA A 98 15.83 0.69 -7.40
CA ALA A 98 17.30 0.69 -7.28
C ALA A 98 17.86 1.60 -6.16
N VAL A 99 17.08 1.84 -5.10
CA VAL A 99 17.47 2.67 -3.95
C VAL A 99 17.10 2.00 -2.62
N PRO A 100 17.76 2.37 -1.51
CA PRO A 100 17.28 2.00 -0.18
C PRO A 100 15.88 2.58 0.05
N MET A 101 14.99 1.78 0.64
CA MET A 101 13.60 2.15 0.90
C MET A 101 13.19 1.81 2.32
N ASP A 102 12.24 2.59 2.82
CA ASP A 102 11.52 2.32 4.06
C ASP A 102 10.01 2.50 3.81
N ILE A 103 9.18 1.92 4.67
CA ILE A 103 7.73 2.08 4.58
C ILE A 103 7.37 3.44 5.15
N TYR A 104 7.11 4.38 4.24
CA TYR A 104 6.72 5.73 4.60
C TYR A 104 5.29 5.79 5.18
N HIS A 105 4.37 5.11 4.54
CA HIS A 105 2.95 5.12 4.88
C HIS A 105 2.30 3.83 4.36
N SER A 106 1.32 3.30 5.11
CA SER A 106 0.60 2.10 4.72
C SER A 106 -0.89 2.24 5.03
N LYS A 107 -1.74 1.72 4.15
CA LYS A 107 -3.20 1.77 4.31
C LYS A 107 -3.84 0.43 3.98
N LEU A 108 -4.81 0.00 4.76
CA LEU A 108 -5.75 -1.07 4.45
C LEU A 108 -7.13 -0.46 4.21
N ALA A 109 -7.59 -0.49 2.96
CA ALA A 109 -8.85 0.14 2.57
C ALA A 109 -9.99 -0.90 2.56
N PHE A 110 -11.07 -0.58 3.27
CA PHE A 110 -12.27 -1.40 3.33
C PHE A 110 -13.36 -0.76 2.46
N LYS A 111 -13.72 -1.42 1.37
CA LYS A 111 -14.82 -0.98 0.51
C LYS A 111 -16.02 -1.87 0.77
N ALA A 112 -16.97 -1.38 1.57
CA ALA A 112 -18.22 -2.07 1.79
C ALA A 112 -19.00 -2.18 0.47
N ALA A 113 -19.64 -3.33 0.26
CA ALA A 113 -20.53 -3.52 -0.88
C ALA A 113 -21.70 -2.53 -0.77
N PHE A 114 -22.09 -1.93 -1.90
CA PHE A 114 -23.25 -1.04 -2.03
C PHE A 114 -23.23 0.29 -1.25
N THR A 115 -22.29 0.48 -0.32
CA THR A 115 -22.15 1.74 0.47
C THR A 115 -20.75 2.35 0.37
N GLY A 116 -19.89 1.85 -0.52
CA GLY A 116 -18.51 2.33 -0.67
C GLY A 116 -18.41 3.70 -1.35
N SER A 117 -17.54 4.56 -0.81
CA SER A 117 -17.18 5.83 -1.43
C SER A 117 -16.32 5.64 -2.69
N VAL A 118 -16.30 6.67 -3.54
CA VAL A 118 -15.46 6.74 -4.74
C VAL A 118 -14.09 7.29 -4.37
N GLN A 119 -13.02 6.60 -4.78
CA GLN A 119 -11.68 7.19 -4.76
C GLN A 119 -11.52 8.00 -6.05
N PHE A 120 -11.58 9.33 -5.94
CA PHE A 120 -11.37 10.21 -7.09
C PHE A 120 -9.94 10.10 -7.62
N TRP A 121 -9.76 10.50 -8.87
CA TRP A 121 -8.44 10.63 -9.47
C TRP A 121 -7.56 11.57 -8.65
N HIS A 122 -6.35 11.12 -8.34
CA HIS A 122 -5.36 11.90 -7.61
C HIS A 122 -3.95 11.39 -7.89
N GLN A 123 -2.95 12.18 -7.51
CA GLN A 123 -1.54 11.78 -7.43
C GLN A 123 -1.10 11.83 -5.97
N ASP A 124 -0.61 10.70 -5.44
CA ASP A 124 -0.22 10.60 -4.03
C ASP A 124 0.95 11.54 -3.66
N TYR A 125 1.94 11.70 -4.55
CA TYR A 125 3.12 12.53 -4.28
C TYR A 125 2.78 13.99 -3.96
N GLY A 126 1.81 14.57 -4.68
CA GLY A 126 1.35 15.94 -4.45
C GLY A 126 0.84 16.15 -3.02
N TYR A 127 0.16 15.15 -2.44
CA TYR A 127 -0.26 15.20 -1.05
C TYR A 127 0.91 15.09 -0.07
N TRP A 128 1.92 14.26 -0.35
CA TRP A 128 3.05 14.08 0.57
C TRP A 128 3.92 15.32 0.70
N ILE A 129 4.11 16.08 -0.39
CA ILE A 129 4.96 17.27 -0.36
C ILE A 129 4.25 18.52 0.19
N THR A 130 2.92 18.58 0.09
CA THR A 130 2.12 19.76 0.48
C THR A 130 1.50 19.62 1.86
N ALA A 131 1.09 18.41 2.25
CA ALA A 131 0.58 18.17 3.58
C ALA A 131 1.73 18.15 4.58
N LYS A 132 1.48 18.58 5.82
CA LYS A 132 2.43 18.54 6.95
C LYS A 132 2.75 17.10 7.40
N HIS A 133 2.75 16.12 6.50
CA HIS A 133 3.22 14.78 6.78
C HIS A 133 4.76 14.78 6.77
N PRO A 134 5.41 13.93 7.58
CA PRO A 134 6.87 13.80 7.56
C PRO A 134 7.30 13.53 6.12
N GLN A 135 8.28 14.23 5.54
CA GLN A 135 8.64 13.91 4.15
C GLN A 135 9.19 12.47 4.04
N PRO A 136 8.89 11.72 2.96
CA PRO A 136 9.57 10.46 2.69
C PRO A 136 11.07 10.73 2.71
N LYS A 137 11.80 10.09 3.63
CA LYS A 137 13.25 10.24 3.69
C LYS A 137 13.84 9.46 2.52
N THR A 138 14.30 10.16 1.50
CA THR A 138 15.21 9.55 0.53
C THR A 138 16.56 9.34 1.21
N ALA A 139 17.21 8.20 0.97
CA ALA A 139 18.59 8.02 1.39
C ALA A 139 19.47 9.12 0.74
N PRO A 140 20.47 9.68 1.44
CA PRO A 140 21.38 10.67 0.87
C PRO A 140 22.00 10.12 -0.42
N GLY A 141 21.81 10.83 -1.54
CA GLY A 141 22.36 10.44 -2.85
C GLY A 141 21.43 9.62 -3.76
N ALA A 142 20.18 9.35 -3.38
CA ALA A 142 19.20 8.75 -4.27
C ALA A 142 18.61 9.81 -5.24
N PRO A 143 18.93 9.77 -6.56
CA PRO A 143 18.36 10.72 -7.51
C PRO A 143 16.86 10.46 -7.64
N ASN A 144 16.03 11.40 -7.17
CA ASN A 144 14.56 11.43 -7.35
C ASN A 144 13.90 10.04 -7.40
N ALA A 145 14.00 9.29 -6.30
CA ALA A 145 13.35 7.99 -6.16
C ALA A 145 11.82 8.08 -6.13
N ILE A 146 11.23 9.28 -6.14
CA ILE A 146 9.80 9.46 -6.35
C ILE A 146 9.64 10.09 -7.72
N ARG A 147 9.64 9.24 -8.75
CA ARG A 147 9.36 9.68 -10.11
C ARG A 147 7.85 9.93 -10.20
N PRO A 148 7.40 11.16 -10.50
CA PRO A 148 5.99 11.40 -10.74
C PRO A 148 5.62 10.73 -12.06
N SER A 149 5.13 9.49 -12.01
CA SER A 149 4.39 8.93 -13.12
C SER A 149 3.08 9.69 -13.23
N TYR A 150 2.92 10.43 -14.33
CA TYR A 150 1.60 10.90 -14.73
C TYR A 150 0.80 9.66 -15.09
N CYS A 151 -0.34 9.42 -14.42
CA CYS A 151 -1.34 8.48 -14.95
C CYS A 151 -1.79 9.03 -16.30
N ALA A 152 -1.17 8.56 -17.38
CA ALA A 152 -1.57 8.89 -18.74
C ALA A 152 -2.87 8.15 -19.07
N PRO A 153 -3.81 8.78 -19.81
CA PRO A 153 -5.08 8.16 -20.15
C PRO A 153 -4.85 7.02 -21.17
N MET A 154 -5.17 5.78 -20.79
CA MET A 154 -5.48 4.75 -21.77
C MET A 154 -6.90 5.00 -22.29
N THR A 155 -7.04 5.89 -23.26
CA THR A 155 -8.24 5.93 -24.12
C THR A 155 -8.17 4.75 -25.08
N ARG A 156 -9.21 3.92 -25.08
CA ARG A 156 -9.52 3.03 -26.21
C ARG A 156 -9.74 3.83 -27.48
#